data_AF-A0A3N5F5V0-F1
#
_entry.id   AF-A0A3N5F5V0-F1
#
_cell.length_a   1.000
_cell.length_b   1.000
_cell.length_c   1.000
_cell.angle_alpha   90.00
_cell.angle_beta   90.00
_cell.angle_gamma   90.00
#
_symmetry.space_group_name_H-M   'P 1'
#
loop_
_entity.id
_entity.type
_entity.pdbx_description
1 polymer ?
#
loop_
_entity_poly.entity_id
_entity_poly.type
_entity_poly.pdbx_seq_one_letter_code
_entity_poly.pdbx_strand_id
1 'polypeptide(L)'
;MATRLFRPWLLGNLNRFFPGKKVGLRAILILALGLAVCIIIYLGTLRVLTYFHSQNELGVILSLKIFQMAWITIFAMLIFSSMVTAVSTLYLSSDNEIILAAPIKADEMYLLRFVTTTISTSWMVLVFSLPVFGAYARVFEAGPLFWPLLVLAVPAMALIASATAMLATVILVYFFPARRTKDIILYLSLLFGILLYLIFRLMRPEDLVNPDRYGEFIEYFSAISAPAGPWLPAGWSANLLGTYLLDGRVDWLLSGLLITTPLVLYFAGEIAMRRWFFAGFSKSQESFGGHMRFRPTRSFPGTWAWIWRKELKYFLRDSSEWSQLFMVGALIVVYLYNFKALPLDRSPMPTDYLAHLIAFANIGLVGFMAASLAARFVYPSLSSERGAFYLIGSAPLPLSRFILYKYLFYLPPFTLLTLLLVLVSNHLLDIKGPMQWISLLLSLLLTWTTVAMALGFGTYFADFKSENRAAAMGPGAILFLFCAILYQLSIISLGILPIYRLVRGWLKHSIMPPADLLILSLWAVGAVIVSFLLAFIICRRSIATLRK
;
A
#
# COMPACT_ATOMS: atom_id res chain seq x y z
N MET A 1 34.22 7.85 -7.11
CA MET A 1 33.54 9.06 -7.61
C MET A 1 32.02 8.96 -7.41
N ALA A 2 31.41 7.79 -7.66
CA ALA A 2 30.02 7.43 -7.33
C ALA A 2 29.51 7.86 -5.93
N THR A 3 30.37 7.93 -4.92
CA THR A 3 30.00 8.31 -3.54
C THR A 3 29.49 9.75 -3.37
N ARG A 4 29.78 10.65 -4.33
CA ARG A 4 29.39 12.07 -4.22
C ARG A 4 27.87 12.27 -4.29
N LEU A 5 27.19 11.47 -5.13
CA LEU A 5 25.74 11.55 -5.31
C LEU A 5 24.94 10.88 -4.18
N PHE A 6 25.52 9.86 -3.55
CA PHE A 6 24.88 9.18 -2.42
C PHE A 6 24.86 10.01 -1.14
N ARG A 7 25.87 10.87 -0.94
CA ARG A 7 26.05 11.61 0.32
C ARG A 7 24.87 12.53 0.67
N PRO A 8 24.32 13.36 -0.25
CA PRO A 8 23.15 14.18 0.05
C PRO A 8 21.92 13.35 0.43
N TRP A 9 21.68 12.25 -0.27
CA TRP A 9 20.55 11.35 0.00
C TRP A 9 20.68 10.67 1.37
N LEU A 10 21.86 10.13 1.68
CA LEU A 10 22.15 9.50 2.97
C LEU A 10 22.01 10.50 4.13
N LEU A 11 22.60 11.69 4.00
CA LEU A 11 22.52 12.73 5.03
C LEU A 11 21.08 13.24 5.20
N GLY A 12 20.32 13.37 4.12
CA GLY A 12 18.91 13.74 4.14
C GLY A 12 18.07 12.72 4.93
N ASN A 13 18.24 11.43 4.65
CA ASN A 13 17.54 10.37 5.38
C ASN A 13 17.98 10.25 6.85
N LEU A 14 19.28 10.35 7.12
CA LEU A 14 19.82 10.33 8.48
C LEU A 14 19.28 11.49 9.31
N ASN A 15 19.24 12.70 8.76
CA ASN A 15 18.68 13.86 9.47
C ASN A 15 17.16 13.77 9.66
N ARG A 16 16.44 13.09 8.75
CA ARG A 16 14.99 12.83 8.89
C ARG A 16 14.67 11.87 10.03
N PHE A 17 15.44 10.79 10.18
CA PHE A 17 15.22 9.80 11.24
C PHE A 17 15.89 10.18 12.58
N PHE A 18 17.06 10.81 12.53
CA PHE A 18 17.89 11.14 13.69
C PHE A 18 18.29 12.63 13.69
N PRO A 19 17.33 13.55 13.93
CA PRO A 19 17.64 14.97 14.01
C PRO A 19 18.67 15.22 15.13
N GLY A 20 19.83 15.78 14.76
CA GLY A 20 20.93 16.04 15.70
C GLY A 20 21.73 14.80 16.13
N LYS A 21 21.71 13.70 15.35
CA LYS A 21 22.42 12.42 15.62
C LYS A 21 22.04 11.73 16.94
N LYS A 22 20.91 12.09 17.55
CA LYS A 22 20.38 11.42 18.74
C LYS A 22 19.21 10.52 18.35
N VAL A 23 19.13 9.35 18.98
CA VAL A 23 17.96 8.46 18.88
C VAL A 23 16.80 9.14 19.62
N GLY A 24 15.94 9.82 18.88
CA GLY A 24 14.76 10.46 19.45
C GLY A 24 13.67 9.43 19.78
N LEU A 25 12.76 9.80 20.70
CA LEU A 25 11.59 8.98 21.08
C LEU A 25 10.76 8.54 19.85
N ARG A 26 10.73 9.34 18.79
CA ARG A 26 10.08 9.01 17.51
C ARG A 26 10.68 7.78 16.83
N ALA A 27 12.01 7.68 16.77
CA ALA A 27 12.70 6.55 16.15
C ALA A 27 12.48 5.27 16.95
N ILE A 28 12.54 5.36 18.28
CA ILE A 28 12.24 4.24 19.20
C ILE A 28 10.80 3.76 18.99
N LEU A 29 9.84 4.68 18.91
CA LEU A 29 8.44 4.35 18.74
C LEU A 29 8.15 3.71 17.38
N ILE A 30 8.79 4.18 16.30
CA ILE A 30 8.69 3.55 14.98
C ILE A 30 9.29 2.14 14.99
N LEU A 31 10.46 1.95 15.62
CA LEU A 31 11.10 0.64 15.72
C LEU A 31 10.26 -0.34 16.55
N ALA A 32 9.76 0.10 17.70
CA ALA A 32 8.90 -0.70 18.58
C ALA A 32 7.61 -1.11 17.87
N LEU A 33 6.98 -0.21 17.13
CA LEU A 33 5.78 -0.51 16.33
C LEU A 33 6.10 -1.46 15.17
N GLY A 34 7.20 -1.24 14.46
CA GLY A 34 7.65 -2.14 13.39
C GLY A 34 7.88 -3.57 13.90
N LEU A 35 8.53 -3.72 15.05
CA LEU A 35 8.70 -5.01 15.72
C LEU A 35 7.38 -5.61 16.16
N ALA A 36 6.46 -4.83 16.74
CA ALA A 36 5.14 -5.30 17.14
C ALA A 36 4.36 -5.86 15.93
N VAL A 37 4.39 -5.17 14.79
CA VAL A 37 3.76 -5.66 13.55
C VAL A 37 4.44 -6.93 13.05
N CYS A 38 5.78 -7.02 13.08
CA CYS A 38 6.48 -8.24 12.71
C CYS A 38 6.08 -9.43 13.58
N ILE A 39 5.93 -9.22 14.90
CA ILE A 39 5.47 -10.24 15.84
C ILE A 39 4.03 -10.66 15.53
N ILE A 40 3.13 -9.71 15.29
CA ILE A 40 1.72 -10.01 14.97
C ILE A 40 1.63 -10.81 13.66
N ILE A 41 2.36 -10.40 12.63
CA ILE A 41 2.41 -11.12 11.35
C ILE A 41 2.97 -12.53 11.56
N TYR A 42 4.09 -12.66 12.27
CA TYR A 42 4.70 -13.96 12.56
C TYR A 42 3.73 -14.89 13.31
N LEU A 43 3.10 -14.43 14.39
CA LEU A 43 2.16 -15.21 15.19
C LEU A 43 0.91 -15.58 14.38
N GLY A 44 0.38 -14.63 13.59
CA GLY A 44 -0.77 -14.87 12.72
C GLY A 44 -0.46 -15.93 11.66
N THR A 45 0.65 -15.77 10.95
CA THR A 45 1.10 -16.73 9.94
C THR A 45 1.38 -18.10 10.56
N LEU A 46 2.04 -18.14 11.72
CA LEU A 46 2.32 -19.39 12.45
C LEU A 46 1.01 -20.10 12.84
N ARG A 47 0.02 -19.36 13.35
CA ARG A 47 -1.27 -19.94 13.77
C ARG A 47 -2.04 -20.51 12.58
N VAL A 48 -2.06 -19.78 11.46
CA VAL A 48 -2.73 -20.22 10.24
C VAL A 48 -2.03 -21.44 9.63
N LEU A 49 -0.69 -21.42 9.54
CA LEU A 49 0.05 -22.56 9.00
C LEU A 49 -0.05 -23.80 9.88
N THR A 50 0.11 -23.66 11.20
CA THR A 50 -0.02 -24.81 12.12
C THR A 50 -1.40 -25.45 12.02
N TYR A 51 -2.45 -24.64 11.84
CA TYR A 51 -3.78 -25.16 11.58
C TYR A 51 -3.83 -25.96 10.26
N PHE A 52 -3.36 -25.41 9.15
CA PHE A 52 -3.35 -26.14 7.87
C PHE A 52 -2.47 -27.39 7.89
N HIS A 53 -1.29 -27.30 8.50
CA HIS A 53 -0.32 -28.39 8.58
C HIS A 53 -0.82 -29.53 9.47
N SER A 54 -1.65 -29.24 10.48
CA SER A 54 -2.30 -30.27 11.31
C SER A 54 -3.40 -31.06 10.60
N GLN A 55 -3.83 -30.64 9.40
CA GLN A 55 -4.98 -31.17 8.69
C GLN A 55 -4.55 -31.97 7.45
N ASN A 56 -4.44 -33.30 7.58
CA ASN A 56 -4.13 -34.27 6.51
C ASN A 56 -2.86 -33.97 5.66
N GLU A 57 -2.41 -34.91 4.84
CA GLU A 57 -1.27 -34.71 3.92
C GLU A 57 -1.53 -33.59 2.88
N LEU A 58 -2.80 -33.33 2.56
CA LEU A 58 -3.24 -32.22 1.71
C LEU A 58 -2.85 -30.85 2.28
N GLY A 59 -2.78 -30.70 3.61
CA GLY A 59 -2.41 -29.46 4.28
C GLY A 59 -0.98 -29.01 3.97
N VAL A 60 -0.05 -29.96 3.83
CA VAL A 60 1.36 -29.69 3.49
C VAL A 60 1.47 -29.09 2.09
N ILE A 61 0.83 -29.74 1.12
CA ILE A 61 0.86 -29.31 -0.29
C ILE A 61 0.18 -27.95 -0.45
N LEU A 62 -0.95 -27.74 0.22
CA LEU A 62 -1.64 -26.45 0.20
C LEU A 62 -0.76 -25.34 0.78
N SER A 63 -0.07 -25.59 1.89
CA SER A 63 0.82 -24.60 2.50
C SER A 63 2.00 -24.24 1.58
N LEU A 64 2.61 -25.20 0.88
CA LEU A 64 3.64 -24.93 -0.12
C LEU A 64 3.09 -24.17 -1.33
N LYS A 65 1.85 -24.42 -1.72
CA LYS A 65 1.21 -23.66 -2.80
C LYS A 65 0.97 -22.21 -2.39
N ILE A 66 0.49 -21.97 -1.18
CA ILE A 66 0.33 -20.62 -0.61
C ILE A 66 1.70 -19.92 -0.54
N PHE A 67 2.76 -20.64 -0.15
CA PHE A 67 4.13 -20.13 -0.15
C PHE A 67 4.56 -19.65 -1.54
N GLN A 68 4.35 -20.48 -2.58
CA GLN A 68 4.67 -20.13 -3.96
C GLN A 68 3.85 -18.94 -4.47
N MET A 69 2.54 -18.89 -4.17
CA MET A 69 1.67 -17.77 -4.53
C MET A 69 2.11 -16.47 -3.85
N ALA A 70 2.57 -16.54 -2.60
CA ALA A 70 3.10 -15.38 -1.89
C ALA A 70 4.33 -14.79 -2.60
N TRP A 71 5.28 -15.63 -3.02
CA TRP A 71 6.46 -15.18 -3.78
C TRP A 71 6.08 -14.48 -5.09
N ILE A 72 5.19 -15.09 -5.90
CA ILE A 72 4.77 -14.53 -7.19
C ILE A 72 4.04 -13.19 -6.98
N THR A 73 3.16 -13.12 -5.99
CA THR A 73 2.39 -11.91 -5.68
C THR A 73 3.30 -10.78 -5.21
N ILE A 74 4.22 -11.07 -4.30
CA ILE A 74 5.20 -10.09 -3.81
C ILE A 74 6.05 -9.58 -4.97
N PHE A 75 6.58 -10.47 -5.81
CA PHE A 75 7.42 -10.10 -6.95
C PHE A 75 6.70 -9.17 -7.94
N ALA A 76 5.47 -9.52 -8.31
CA ALA A 76 4.70 -8.72 -9.26
C ALA A 76 4.32 -7.34 -8.68
N MET A 77 3.89 -7.29 -7.43
CA MET A 77 3.65 -6.04 -6.71
C MET A 77 4.92 -5.16 -6.67
N LEU A 78 6.08 -5.78 -6.47
CA LEU A 78 7.36 -5.08 -6.37
C LEU A 78 7.83 -4.55 -7.73
N ILE A 79 7.65 -5.31 -8.83
CA ILE A 79 7.90 -4.82 -10.20
C ILE A 79 7.04 -3.59 -10.47
N PHE A 80 5.73 -3.68 -10.21
CA PHE A 80 4.83 -2.57 -10.49
C PHE A 80 5.16 -1.32 -9.65
N SER A 81 5.37 -1.50 -8.34
CA SER A 81 5.75 -0.41 -7.44
C SER A 81 7.08 0.22 -7.84
N SER A 82 8.06 -0.60 -8.23
CA SER A 82 9.36 -0.13 -8.72
C SER A 82 9.23 0.64 -10.03
N MET A 83 8.34 0.21 -10.94
CA MET A 83 8.13 0.88 -12.23
C MET A 83 7.50 2.27 -12.06
N VAL A 84 6.47 2.39 -11.21
CA VAL A 84 5.84 3.69 -10.88
C VAL A 84 6.88 4.66 -10.29
N THR A 85 7.70 4.15 -9.37
CA THR A 85 8.74 4.94 -8.70
C THR A 85 9.88 5.29 -9.67
N ALA A 86 10.26 4.37 -10.55
CA ALA A 86 11.29 4.57 -11.57
C ALA A 86 10.90 5.68 -12.55
N VAL A 87 9.65 5.74 -13.01
CA VAL A 87 9.16 6.86 -13.85
C VAL A 87 9.36 8.19 -13.14
N SER A 88 8.93 8.25 -11.88
CA SER A 88 8.95 9.48 -11.07
C SER A 88 10.37 9.95 -10.74
N THR A 89 11.31 9.02 -10.58
CA THR A 89 12.70 9.30 -10.19
C THR A 89 13.63 9.47 -11.38
N LEU A 90 13.48 8.69 -12.45
CA LEU A 90 14.36 8.76 -13.63
C LEU A 90 14.02 9.94 -14.54
N TYR A 91 12.72 10.26 -14.71
CA TYR A 91 12.29 11.23 -15.73
C TYR A 91 11.67 12.50 -15.15
N LEU A 92 10.92 12.41 -14.05
CA LEU A 92 10.13 13.54 -13.53
C LEU A 92 10.75 14.30 -12.35
N SER A 93 11.84 13.82 -11.77
CA SER A 93 12.41 14.48 -10.61
C SER A 93 13.10 15.80 -10.98
N SER A 94 12.90 16.82 -10.15
CA SER A 94 13.41 18.19 -10.36
C SER A 94 14.94 18.29 -10.31
N ASP A 95 15.58 17.39 -9.57
CA ASP A 95 17.04 17.28 -9.49
C ASP A 95 17.67 16.79 -10.81
N ASN A 96 16.91 16.19 -11.73
CA ASN A 96 17.45 15.71 -13.01
C ASN A 96 18.03 16.85 -13.86
N GLU A 97 17.44 18.04 -13.84
CA GLU A 97 17.98 19.20 -14.58
C GLU A 97 19.40 19.56 -14.10
N ILE A 98 19.61 19.54 -12.78
CA ILE A 98 20.90 19.86 -12.16
C ILE A 98 21.91 18.72 -12.41
N ILE A 99 21.48 17.46 -12.26
CA ILE A 99 22.33 16.28 -12.43
C ILE A 99 22.78 16.15 -13.89
N LEU A 100 21.91 16.46 -14.86
CA LEU A 100 22.22 16.40 -16.29
C LEU A 100 23.09 17.57 -16.76
N ALA A 101 23.00 18.73 -16.11
CA ALA A 101 23.90 19.85 -16.39
C ALA A 101 25.29 19.67 -15.77
N ALA A 102 25.41 18.84 -14.73
CA ALA A 102 26.69 18.50 -14.11
C ALA A 102 27.47 17.49 -14.98
N PRO A 103 28.82 17.44 -14.88
CA PRO A 103 29.67 16.48 -15.61
C PRO A 103 29.59 15.07 -14.98
N ILE A 104 28.38 14.54 -14.87
CA ILE A 104 28.06 13.22 -14.32
C ILE A 104 27.72 12.29 -15.47
N LYS A 105 28.32 11.10 -15.47
CA LYS A 105 28.02 10.11 -16.50
C LYS A 105 26.69 9.39 -16.22
N ALA A 106 26.01 8.93 -17.28
CA ALA A 106 24.71 8.27 -17.16
C ALA A 106 24.74 6.99 -16.30
N ASP A 107 25.88 6.30 -16.22
CA ASP A 107 26.11 5.14 -15.35
C ASP A 107 26.07 5.49 -13.86
N GLU A 108 26.68 6.60 -13.46
CA GLU A 108 26.63 7.05 -12.07
C GLU A 108 25.22 7.48 -11.68
N MET A 109 24.49 8.12 -12.60
CA MET A 109 23.09 8.47 -12.42
C MET A 109 22.22 7.21 -12.31
N TYR A 110 22.43 6.22 -13.17
CA TYR A 110 21.70 4.95 -13.12
C TYR A 110 21.92 4.23 -11.79
N LEU A 111 23.17 4.12 -11.32
CA LEU A 111 23.50 3.48 -10.04
C LEU A 111 22.79 4.17 -8.87
N LEU A 112 22.81 5.51 -8.83
CA LEU A 112 22.12 6.28 -7.79
C LEU A 112 20.63 5.99 -7.81
N ARG A 113 19.99 6.09 -8.97
CA ARG A 113 18.56 5.87 -9.14
C ARG A 113 18.17 4.42 -8.89
N PHE A 114 19.02 3.48 -9.25
CA PHE A 114 18.84 2.06 -8.99
C PHE A 114 18.78 1.77 -7.49
N VAL A 115 19.79 2.21 -6.75
CA VAL A 115 19.89 1.95 -5.31
C VAL A 115 18.77 2.68 -4.56
N THR A 116 18.53 3.95 -4.87
CA THR A 116 17.49 4.74 -4.19
C THR A 116 16.08 4.20 -4.48
N THR A 117 15.78 3.83 -5.73
CA THR A 117 14.50 3.21 -6.11
C THR A 117 14.33 1.86 -5.44
N THR A 118 15.34 0.99 -5.46
CA THR A 118 15.29 -0.34 -4.84
C THR A 118 15.04 -0.24 -3.34
N ILE A 119 15.79 0.61 -2.62
CA ILE A 119 15.60 0.79 -1.18
C ILE A 119 14.21 1.36 -0.89
N SER A 120 13.77 2.38 -1.62
CA SER A 120 12.48 3.04 -1.37
C SER A 120 11.26 2.13 -1.62
N THR A 121 11.36 1.19 -2.55
CA THR A 121 10.27 0.30 -2.95
C THR A 121 10.28 -1.02 -2.20
N SER A 122 11.47 -1.54 -1.85
CA SER A 122 11.63 -2.90 -1.33
C SER A 122 11.77 -2.98 0.19
N TRP A 123 12.06 -1.88 0.90
CA TRP A 123 12.35 -1.94 2.34
C TRP A 123 11.23 -2.62 3.16
N MET A 124 9.96 -2.34 2.85
CA MET A 124 8.83 -2.95 3.55
C MET A 124 8.79 -4.46 3.30
N VAL A 125 8.98 -4.87 2.05
CA VAL A 125 8.97 -6.29 1.67
C VAL A 125 10.12 -7.03 2.32
N LEU A 126 11.33 -6.45 2.33
CA LEU A 126 12.50 -7.04 2.97
C LEU A 126 12.27 -7.29 4.48
N VAL A 127 11.64 -6.34 5.17
CA VAL A 127 11.40 -6.45 6.63
C VAL A 127 10.21 -7.37 6.94
N PHE A 128 9.07 -7.18 6.27
CA PHE A 128 7.82 -7.87 6.62
C PHE A 128 7.66 -9.26 5.98
N SER A 129 8.49 -9.64 5.01
CA SER A 129 8.52 -11.02 4.51
C SER A 129 9.24 -11.99 5.44
N LEU A 130 10.21 -11.52 6.23
CA LEU A 130 10.93 -12.32 7.21
C LEU A 130 10.02 -13.02 8.23
N PRO A 131 9.07 -12.35 8.90
CA PRO A 131 8.16 -13.05 9.81
C PRO A 131 7.22 -14.03 9.09
N VAL A 132 6.81 -13.74 7.85
CA VAL A 132 5.95 -14.64 7.07
C VAL A 132 6.71 -15.94 6.73
N PHE A 133 7.89 -15.83 6.15
CA PHE A 133 8.70 -16.99 5.75
C PHE A 133 9.39 -17.67 6.94
N GLY A 134 9.69 -16.93 8.00
CA GLY A 134 10.19 -17.49 9.27
C GLY A 134 9.17 -18.39 9.95
N ALA A 135 7.87 -18.14 9.79
CA ALA A 135 6.83 -19.04 10.27
C ALA A 135 6.84 -20.40 9.52
N TYR A 136 7.11 -20.40 8.21
CA TYR A 136 7.31 -21.65 7.44
C TYR A 136 8.51 -22.43 7.97
N ALA A 137 9.61 -21.75 8.27
CA ALA A 137 10.79 -22.39 8.85
C ALA A 137 10.46 -23.16 10.14
N ARG A 138 9.59 -22.59 10.98
CA ARG A 138 9.23 -23.21 12.26
C ARG A 138 8.26 -24.38 12.10
N VAL A 139 7.30 -24.29 11.19
CA VAL A 139 6.26 -25.32 10.98
C VAL A 139 6.82 -26.56 10.28
N PHE A 140 7.72 -26.36 9.33
CA PHE A 140 8.39 -27.45 8.61
C PHE A 140 9.69 -27.91 9.29
N GLU A 141 9.95 -27.47 10.52
CA GLU A 141 11.18 -27.78 11.28
C GLU A 141 12.47 -27.58 10.46
N ALA A 142 12.53 -26.49 9.70
CA ALA A 142 13.63 -26.21 8.80
C ALA A 142 14.94 -26.05 9.58
N GLY A 143 15.98 -26.77 9.14
CA GLY A 143 17.32 -26.66 9.72
C GLY A 143 17.91 -25.23 9.63
N PRO A 144 19.01 -24.95 10.34
CA PRO A 144 19.56 -23.59 10.48
C PRO A 144 19.97 -22.92 9.16
N LEU A 145 20.23 -23.72 8.11
CA LEU A 145 20.63 -23.24 6.78
C LEU A 145 19.47 -22.56 6.01
N PHE A 146 18.23 -22.63 6.50
CA PHE A 146 17.09 -21.88 5.95
C PHE A 146 17.28 -20.35 6.06
N TRP A 147 17.76 -19.86 7.20
CA TRP A 147 17.90 -18.42 7.46
C TRP A 147 18.86 -17.71 6.50
N PRO A 148 20.09 -18.21 6.23
CA PRO A 148 20.95 -17.58 5.24
C PRO A 148 20.39 -17.68 3.82
N LEU A 149 19.72 -18.78 3.45
CA LEU A 149 19.05 -18.89 2.14
C LEU A 149 17.91 -17.88 2.00
N LEU A 150 17.15 -17.64 3.07
CA LEU A 150 16.09 -16.63 3.09
C LEU A 150 16.66 -15.21 2.92
N VAL A 151 17.73 -14.90 3.67
CA VAL A 151 18.44 -13.61 3.59
C VAL A 151 19.10 -13.40 2.22
N LEU A 152 19.37 -14.47 1.48
CA LEU A 152 19.80 -14.39 0.08
C LEU A 152 18.62 -14.20 -0.88
N ALA A 153 17.59 -15.03 -0.78
CA ALA A 153 16.49 -15.10 -1.73
C ALA A 153 15.63 -13.83 -1.73
N VAL A 154 15.29 -13.29 -0.56
CA VAL A 154 14.40 -12.12 -0.47
C VAL A 154 15.04 -10.87 -1.10
N PRO A 155 16.29 -10.49 -0.78
CA PRO A 155 16.95 -9.36 -1.44
C PRO A 155 17.27 -9.61 -2.90
N ALA A 156 17.67 -10.84 -3.28
CA ALA A 156 17.92 -11.17 -4.69
C ALA A 156 16.65 -10.97 -5.53
N MET A 157 15.50 -11.48 -5.07
CA MET A 157 14.21 -11.26 -5.73
C MET A 157 13.88 -9.77 -5.82
N ALA A 158 14.06 -9.01 -4.74
CA ALA A 158 13.79 -7.57 -4.73
C ALA A 158 14.66 -6.81 -5.75
N LEU A 159 15.96 -7.13 -5.83
CA LEU A 159 16.88 -6.55 -6.81
C LEU A 159 16.48 -6.89 -8.24
N ILE A 160 16.09 -8.15 -8.51
CA ILE A 160 15.61 -8.58 -9.83
C ILE A 160 14.33 -7.81 -10.21
N ALA A 161 13.38 -7.66 -9.29
CA ALA A 161 12.14 -6.93 -9.51
C ALA A 161 12.40 -5.43 -9.81
N SER A 162 13.28 -4.78 -9.03
CA SER A 162 13.63 -3.38 -9.28
C SER A 162 14.43 -3.18 -10.58
N ALA A 163 15.35 -4.10 -10.90
CA ALA A 163 16.13 -4.06 -12.14
C ALA A 163 15.25 -4.24 -13.38
N THR A 164 14.39 -5.26 -13.38
CA THR A 164 13.41 -5.50 -14.46
C THR A 164 12.48 -4.30 -14.64
N ALA A 165 11.95 -3.75 -13.55
CA ALA A 165 11.05 -2.60 -13.59
C ALA A 165 11.71 -1.34 -14.17
N MET A 166 12.95 -1.03 -13.78
CA MET A 166 13.65 0.13 -14.33
C MET A 166 14.06 -0.04 -15.77
N LEU A 167 14.55 -1.22 -16.17
CA LEU A 167 14.83 -1.54 -17.56
C LEU A 167 13.57 -1.40 -18.42
N ALA A 168 12.45 -1.98 -17.95
CA ALA A 168 11.15 -1.83 -18.60
C ALA A 168 10.71 -0.36 -18.68
N THR A 169 10.96 0.43 -17.64
CA THR A 169 10.64 1.87 -17.62
C THR A 169 11.42 2.65 -18.67
N VAL A 170 12.73 2.40 -18.78
CA VAL A 170 13.59 3.08 -19.77
C VAL A 170 13.13 2.75 -21.19
N ILE A 171 12.83 1.47 -21.46
CA ILE A 171 12.30 1.01 -22.75
C ILE A 171 10.94 1.65 -23.04
N LEU A 172 10.03 1.62 -22.07
CA LEU A 172 8.67 2.14 -22.20
C LEU A 172 8.68 3.63 -22.55
N VAL A 173 9.43 4.44 -21.81
CA VAL A 173 9.50 5.90 -22.05
C VAL A 173 10.21 6.22 -23.36
N TYR A 174 11.16 5.39 -23.80
CA TYR A 174 11.82 5.58 -25.09
C TYR A 174 10.88 5.34 -26.28
N PHE A 175 10.12 4.23 -26.28
CA PHE A 175 9.19 3.87 -27.36
C PHE A 175 7.88 4.65 -27.31
N PHE A 176 7.39 4.92 -26.10
CA PHE A 176 6.20 5.71 -25.85
C PHE A 176 6.60 7.00 -25.13
N PRO A 177 7.30 7.92 -25.82
CA PRO A 177 7.66 9.21 -25.26
C PRO A 177 6.38 9.97 -24.96
N ALA A 178 5.99 9.90 -23.70
CA ALA A 178 4.75 10.47 -23.25
C ALA A 178 4.90 11.99 -23.18
N ARG A 179 4.37 12.64 -24.20
CA ARG A 179 4.29 14.11 -24.32
C ARG A 179 3.39 14.73 -23.23
N ARG A 180 2.65 13.89 -22.50
CA ARG A 180 1.89 14.24 -21.30
C ARG A 180 2.10 13.13 -20.28
N THR A 181 2.34 13.49 -19.02
CA THR A 181 2.45 12.50 -17.94
C THR A 181 1.21 11.62 -17.79
N LYS A 182 0.03 12.09 -18.25
CA LYS A 182 -1.20 11.31 -18.34
C LYS A 182 -1.07 10.06 -19.22
N ASP A 183 -0.28 10.13 -20.28
CA ASP A 183 -0.09 9.02 -21.21
C ASP A 183 0.81 7.96 -20.57
N ILE A 184 1.84 8.36 -19.81
CA ILE A 184 2.66 7.42 -19.01
C ILE A 184 1.78 6.60 -18.09
N ILE A 185 0.84 7.24 -17.41
CA ILE A 185 -0.08 6.57 -16.48
C ILE A 185 -0.95 5.57 -17.22
N LEU A 186 -1.51 5.94 -18.37
CA LEU A 186 -2.35 5.03 -19.15
C LEU A 186 -1.58 3.77 -19.52
N TYR A 187 -0.33 3.92 -20.01
CA TYR A 187 0.52 2.78 -20.33
C TYR A 187 0.90 1.96 -19.09
N LEU A 188 1.20 2.63 -17.97
CA LEU A 188 1.52 1.98 -16.70
C LEU A 188 0.34 1.16 -16.16
N SER A 189 -0.86 1.73 -16.25
CA SER A 189 -2.13 1.12 -15.86
C SER A 189 -2.50 -0.06 -16.76
N LEU A 190 -2.28 0.06 -18.07
CA LEU A 190 -2.44 -1.03 -19.01
C LEU A 190 -1.47 -2.18 -18.70
N LEU A 191 -0.19 -1.86 -18.46
CA LEU A 191 0.81 -2.85 -18.09
C LEU A 191 0.48 -3.52 -16.75
N PHE A 192 -0.05 -2.76 -15.79
CA PHE A 192 -0.54 -3.31 -14.53
C PHE A 192 -1.71 -4.25 -14.73
N GLY A 193 -2.68 -3.90 -15.59
CA GLY A 193 -3.80 -4.77 -15.95
C GLY A 193 -3.32 -6.08 -16.57
N ILE A 194 -2.34 -6.01 -17.48
CA ILE A 194 -1.70 -7.19 -18.09
C ILE A 194 -0.98 -8.01 -17.02
N LEU A 195 -0.23 -7.37 -16.11
CA LEU A 195 0.47 -8.04 -15.03
C LEU A 195 -0.50 -8.74 -14.08
N LEU A 196 -1.59 -8.09 -13.69
CA LEU A 196 -2.66 -8.70 -12.89
C LEU A 196 -3.30 -9.87 -13.61
N TYR A 197 -3.62 -9.74 -14.89
CA TYR A 197 -4.14 -10.83 -15.70
C TYR A 197 -3.18 -12.03 -15.73
N LEU A 198 -1.88 -11.78 -15.94
CA LEU A 198 -0.85 -12.81 -15.90
C LEU A 198 -0.79 -13.48 -14.52
N ILE A 199 -0.85 -12.72 -13.43
CA ILE A 199 -0.91 -13.26 -12.07
C ILE A 199 -2.13 -14.16 -11.89
N PHE A 200 -3.33 -13.70 -12.24
CA PHE A 200 -4.55 -14.50 -12.15
C PHE A 200 -4.45 -15.79 -12.97
N ARG A 201 -3.91 -15.69 -14.18
CA ARG A 201 -3.70 -16.85 -15.06
C ARG A 201 -2.63 -17.82 -14.54
N LEU A 202 -1.56 -17.32 -13.92
CA LEU A 202 -0.51 -18.15 -13.34
C LEU A 202 -0.94 -18.82 -12.04
N MET A 203 -1.68 -18.11 -11.18
CA MET A 203 -2.13 -18.65 -9.91
C MET A 203 -3.23 -19.70 -10.07
N ARG A 204 -3.96 -19.70 -11.20
CA ARG A 204 -5.12 -20.58 -11.46
C ARG A 204 -5.99 -20.80 -10.20
N PRO A 205 -6.49 -19.71 -9.57
CA PRO A 205 -7.26 -19.84 -8.33
C PRO A 205 -8.55 -20.65 -8.52
N GLU A 206 -9.03 -20.75 -9.77
CA GLU A 206 -10.20 -21.52 -10.20
C GLU A 206 -10.07 -23.03 -9.94
N ASP A 207 -8.85 -23.57 -9.97
CA ASP A 207 -8.60 -25.00 -9.76
C ASP A 207 -8.59 -25.37 -8.26
N LEU A 208 -8.51 -24.37 -7.35
CA LEU A 208 -8.56 -24.57 -5.89
C LEU A 208 -9.98 -24.60 -5.33
N VAL A 209 -10.98 -24.10 -6.08
CA VAL A 209 -12.35 -23.88 -5.58
C VAL A 209 -13.34 -24.96 -6.05
N ASN A 210 -12.99 -25.73 -7.09
CA ASN A 210 -13.87 -26.70 -7.74
C ASN A 210 -13.67 -28.14 -7.21
N PRO A 211 -14.61 -28.68 -6.42
CA PRO A 211 -14.46 -30.00 -5.81
C PRO A 211 -14.71 -31.18 -6.75
N ASP A 212 -15.32 -30.94 -7.90
CA ASP A 212 -15.75 -32.00 -8.81
C ASP A 212 -14.58 -32.65 -9.57
N ARG A 213 -13.37 -32.07 -9.49
CA ARG A 213 -12.10 -32.66 -9.99
C ARG A 213 -11.30 -33.43 -8.93
N TYR A 214 -11.77 -33.50 -7.67
CA TYR A 214 -11.06 -34.27 -6.63
C TYR A 214 -11.02 -35.79 -6.94
N GLY A 215 -11.86 -36.31 -7.84
CA GLY A 215 -11.89 -37.73 -8.20
C GLY A 215 -10.64 -38.28 -8.90
N GLU A 216 -9.86 -37.42 -9.58
CA GLU A 216 -8.60 -37.79 -10.24
C GLU A 216 -7.41 -37.29 -9.40
N PHE A 217 -7.29 -37.84 -8.19
CA PHE A 217 -6.32 -37.42 -7.17
C PHE A 217 -4.88 -37.28 -7.71
N ILE A 218 -4.41 -38.21 -8.55
CA ILE A 218 -3.00 -38.25 -9.01
C ILE A 218 -2.70 -37.17 -10.05
N GLU A 219 -3.64 -36.89 -10.96
CA GLU A 219 -3.45 -35.89 -12.02
C GLU A 219 -3.55 -34.46 -11.45
N TYR A 220 -4.44 -34.26 -10.47
CA TYR A 220 -4.53 -33.04 -9.65
C TYR A 220 -3.23 -32.76 -8.87
N PHE A 221 -2.64 -33.78 -8.25
CA PHE A 221 -1.35 -33.65 -7.56
C PHE A 221 -0.21 -33.29 -8.51
N SER A 222 -0.16 -33.88 -9.70
CA SER A 222 0.86 -33.55 -10.71
C SER A 222 0.71 -32.11 -11.24
N ALA A 223 -0.53 -31.65 -11.43
CA ALA A 223 -0.84 -30.29 -11.90
C ALA A 223 -0.59 -29.21 -10.84
N ILE A 224 -0.78 -29.51 -9.56
CA ILE A 224 -0.53 -28.59 -8.44
C ILE A 224 0.95 -28.50 -8.07
N SER A 225 1.64 -29.65 -8.12
CA SER A 225 3.07 -29.77 -7.85
C SER A 225 3.93 -29.21 -8.98
N ALA A 226 3.35 -28.96 -10.16
CA ALA A 226 4.04 -28.29 -11.24
C ALA A 226 4.55 -26.91 -10.77
N PRO A 227 5.86 -26.63 -10.91
CA PRO A 227 6.43 -25.34 -10.55
C PRO A 227 5.69 -24.22 -11.31
N ALA A 228 5.07 -23.29 -10.58
CA ALA A 228 4.41 -22.14 -11.17
C ALA A 228 5.48 -21.22 -11.78
N GLY A 229 5.73 -21.40 -13.07
CA GLY A 229 6.66 -20.61 -13.88
C GLY A 229 8.13 -20.91 -13.61
N PRO A 230 8.71 -21.94 -14.27
CA PRO A 230 10.14 -22.22 -14.25
C PRO A 230 11.01 -21.03 -14.70
N TRP A 231 10.41 -20.09 -15.41
CA TRP A 231 11.05 -18.91 -16.01
C TRP A 231 10.99 -17.68 -15.09
N LEU A 232 10.22 -17.72 -14.01
CA LEU A 232 10.00 -16.57 -13.14
C LEU A 232 10.99 -16.55 -11.97
N PRO A 233 11.69 -15.43 -11.73
CA PRO A 233 12.60 -15.30 -10.59
C PRO A 233 11.96 -15.54 -9.22
N ALA A 234 10.68 -15.16 -9.08
CA ALA A 234 9.88 -15.47 -7.91
C ALA A 234 9.69 -16.99 -7.71
N GLY A 235 9.51 -17.72 -8.82
CA GLY A 235 9.43 -19.18 -8.84
C GLY A 235 10.75 -19.82 -8.44
N TRP A 236 11.90 -19.28 -8.84
CA TRP A 236 13.21 -19.78 -8.39
C TRP A 236 13.38 -19.64 -6.88
N SER A 237 12.97 -18.52 -6.30
CA SER A 237 13.02 -18.30 -4.84
C SER A 237 12.08 -19.25 -4.10
N ALA A 238 10.85 -19.42 -4.62
CA ALA A 238 9.87 -20.33 -4.06
C ALA A 238 10.33 -21.80 -4.13
N ASN A 239 10.90 -22.22 -5.26
CA ASN A 239 11.36 -23.59 -5.45
C ASN A 239 12.63 -23.88 -4.63
N LEU A 240 13.58 -22.95 -4.56
CA LEU A 240 14.80 -23.10 -3.77
C LEU A 240 14.48 -23.27 -2.27
N LEU A 241 13.60 -22.43 -1.74
CA LEU A 241 13.20 -22.55 -0.34
C LEU A 241 12.22 -23.72 -0.11
N GLY A 242 11.34 -23.99 -1.07
CA GLY A 242 10.38 -25.10 -1.00
C GLY A 242 11.05 -26.47 -1.01
N THR A 243 12.04 -26.68 -1.89
CA THR A 243 12.86 -27.91 -1.93
C THR A 243 13.67 -28.08 -0.65
N TYR A 244 14.23 -27.00 -0.11
CA TYR A 244 14.91 -27.06 1.18
C TYR A 244 13.95 -27.36 2.34
N LEU A 245 12.71 -26.84 2.32
CA LEU A 245 11.70 -27.12 3.35
C LEU A 245 11.22 -28.58 3.33
N LEU A 246 11.20 -29.23 2.16
CA LEU A 246 10.77 -30.62 2.00
C LEU A 246 11.91 -31.63 2.20
N ASP A 247 13.01 -31.46 1.45
CA ASP A 247 14.06 -32.46 1.32
C ASP A 247 15.37 -32.07 2.05
N GLY A 248 15.44 -30.85 2.60
CA GLY A 248 16.67 -30.30 3.20
C GLY A 248 17.81 -30.06 2.22
N ARG A 249 17.56 -30.22 0.91
CA ARG A 249 18.56 -30.07 -0.15
C ARG A 249 18.58 -28.65 -0.69
N VAL A 250 19.78 -28.15 -0.97
CA VAL A 250 19.97 -26.85 -1.61
C VAL A 250 20.14 -27.05 -3.10
N ASP A 251 19.25 -26.43 -3.88
CA ASP A 251 19.44 -26.32 -5.32
C ASP A 251 20.44 -25.20 -5.63
N TRP A 252 21.67 -25.61 -5.94
CA TRP A 252 22.76 -24.70 -6.29
C TRP A 252 22.53 -23.95 -7.61
N LEU A 253 21.77 -24.53 -8.55
CA LEU A 253 21.45 -23.88 -9.82
C LEU A 253 20.53 -22.70 -9.58
N LEU A 254 19.46 -22.89 -8.80
CA LEU A 254 18.53 -21.81 -8.44
C LEU A 254 19.22 -20.72 -7.61
N SER A 255 20.12 -21.13 -6.70
CA SER A 255 20.95 -20.20 -5.93
C SER A 255 21.83 -19.34 -6.85
N GLY A 256 22.50 -19.97 -7.83
CA GLY A 256 23.33 -19.30 -8.82
C GLY A 256 22.52 -18.35 -9.71
N LEU A 257 21.33 -18.75 -10.16
CA LEU A 257 20.43 -17.89 -10.94
C LEU A 257 20.00 -16.65 -10.14
N LEU A 258 19.65 -16.80 -8.87
CA LEU A 258 19.23 -15.68 -8.02
C LEU A 258 20.36 -14.67 -7.78
N ILE A 259 21.62 -15.11 -7.73
CA ILE A 259 22.77 -14.21 -7.54
C ILE A 259 23.15 -13.51 -8.85
N THR A 260 23.14 -14.24 -9.98
CA THR A 260 23.64 -13.73 -11.26
C THR A 260 22.62 -12.86 -12.00
N THR A 261 21.33 -13.20 -11.96
CA THR A 261 20.26 -12.48 -12.67
C THR A 261 20.17 -10.99 -12.32
N PRO A 262 20.22 -10.55 -11.03
CA PRO A 262 20.16 -9.14 -10.72
C PRO A 262 21.36 -8.35 -11.26
N LEU A 263 22.55 -8.96 -11.32
CA LEU A 263 23.74 -8.34 -11.92
C LEU A 263 23.56 -8.15 -13.43
N VAL A 264 23.11 -9.20 -14.13
CA VAL A 264 22.86 -9.15 -15.58
C VAL A 264 21.83 -8.07 -15.92
N LEU A 265 20.72 -8.02 -15.18
CA LEU A 265 19.67 -7.02 -15.38
C LEU A 265 20.13 -5.60 -15.04
N TYR A 266 20.95 -5.44 -14.01
CA TYR A 266 21.56 -4.15 -13.68
C TYR A 266 22.40 -3.63 -14.85
N PHE A 267 23.32 -4.43 -15.37
CA PHE A 267 24.18 -4.01 -16.49
C PHE A 267 23.39 -3.80 -17.78
N ALA A 268 22.39 -4.65 -18.06
CA ALA A 268 21.48 -4.44 -19.17
C ALA A 268 20.73 -3.10 -19.05
N GLY A 269 20.27 -2.77 -17.84
CA GLY A 269 19.60 -1.51 -17.53
C GLY A 269 20.53 -0.31 -17.67
N GLU A 270 21.79 -0.44 -17.25
CA GLU A 270 22.82 0.59 -17.41
C GLU A 270 23.11 0.86 -18.90
N ILE A 271 23.24 -0.18 -19.71
CA ILE A 271 23.43 -0.06 -21.16
C ILE A 271 22.21 0.62 -21.81
N ALA A 272 21.00 0.20 -21.44
CA ALA A 272 19.76 0.82 -21.90
C ALA A 272 19.70 2.30 -21.53
N MET A 273 20.09 2.64 -20.29
CA MET A 273 20.16 4.02 -19.81
C MET A 273 21.14 4.84 -20.66
N ARG A 274 22.37 4.36 -20.86
CA ARG A 274 23.37 5.06 -21.68
C ARG A 274 22.88 5.32 -23.10
N ARG A 275 22.12 4.39 -23.69
CA ARG A 275 21.69 4.47 -25.10
C ARG A 275 20.42 5.28 -25.31
N TRP A 276 19.43 5.16 -24.42
CA TRP A 276 18.06 5.65 -24.66
C TRP A 276 17.62 6.77 -23.73
N PHE A 277 18.29 6.96 -22.59
CA PHE A 277 17.84 7.90 -21.56
C PHE A 277 17.71 9.33 -22.08
N PHE A 278 18.74 9.86 -22.73
CA PHE A 278 18.73 11.27 -23.18
C PHE A 278 17.59 11.56 -24.16
N ALA A 279 17.35 10.63 -25.09
CA ALA A 279 16.25 10.73 -26.04
C ALA A 279 14.88 10.64 -25.34
N GLY A 280 14.72 9.74 -24.36
CA GLY A 280 13.51 9.64 -23.55
C GLY A 280 13.27 10.89 -22.69
N PHE A 281 14.32 11.40 -22.05
CA PHE A 281 14.29 12.58 -21.18
C PHE A 281 13.92 13.83 -21.98
N SER A 282 14.60 14.12 -23.09
CA SER A 282 14.30 15.28 -23.93
C SER A 282 12.83 15.29 -24.37
N LYS A 283 12.32 14.15 -24.85
CA LYS A 283 10.91 14.04 -25.28
C LYS A 283 9.92 14.14 -24.12
N SER A 284 10.30 13.72 -22.92
CA SER A 284 9.45 13.85 -21.72
C SER A 284 9.34 15.30 -21.21
N GLN A 285 10.35 16.13 -21.50
CA GLN A 285 10.37 17.56 -21.15
C GLN A 285 9.71 18.47 -22.19
N GLU A 286 9.38 17.95 -23.38
CA GLU A 286 8.60 18.65 -24.39
C GLU A 286 7.14 18.81 -23.92
N SER A 287 6.89 19.74 -23.00
CA SER A 287 5.55 20.22 -22.72
C SER A 287 5.04 20.94 -23.95
N PHE A 288 3.88 20.54 -24.49
CA PHE A 288 3.21 21.29 -25.53
C PHE A 288 3.01 22.74 -25.04
N GLY A 289 3.80 23.66 -25.57
CA GLY A 289 3.63 25.10 -25.47
C GLY A 289 2.37 25.53 -26.22
N GLY A 290 1.21 25.09 -25.74
CA GLY A 290 -0.05 25.65 -26.14
C GLY A 290 -0.13 27.07 -25.57
N HIS A 291 -0.20 28.06 -26.45
CA HIS A 291 -0.49 29.46 -26.13
C HIS A 291 -1.89 29.57 -25.51
N MET A 292 -2.08 29.06 -24.29
CA MET A 292 -3.31 29.24 -23.54
C MET A 292 -3.34 30.71 -23.11
N ARG A 293 -4.12 31.52 -23.83
CA ARG A 293 -4.50 32.86 -23.37
C ARG A 293 -5.10 32.70 -21.98
N PHE A 294 -4.54 33.43 -21.00
CA PHE A 294 -5.08 33.50 -19.64
C PHE A 294 -6.54 33.94 -19.73
N ARG A 295 -7.47 32.99 -19.57
CA ARG A 295 -8.89 33.31 -19.48
C ARG A 295 -9.14 33.98 -18.13
N PRO A 296 -9.85 35.11 -18.08
CA PRO A 296 -10.20 35.76 -16.83
C PRO A 296 -10.93 34.76 -15.93
N THR A 297 -10.52 34.70 -14.67
CA THR A 297 -11.15 33.80 -13.71
C THR A 297 -12.55 34.32 -13.39
N ARG A 298 -13.59 33.48 -13.58
CA ARG A 298 -14.91 33.76 -13.03
C ARG A 298 -14.80 33.97 -11.51
N SER A 299 -15.44 35.02 -11.00
CA SER A 299 -15.52 35.30 -9.57
C SER A 299 -16.39 34.24 -8.89
N PHE A 300 -15.86 33.60 -7.85
CA PHE A 300 -16.61 32.67 -7.02
C PHE A 300 -16.91 33.33 -5.67
N PRO A 301 -18.13 33.18 -5.14
CA PRO A 301 -18.46 33.71 -3.83
C PRO A 301 -17.79 32.86 -2.74
N GLY A 302 -16.97 33.51 -1.91
CA GLY A 302 -16.38 32.92 -0.70
C GLY A 302 -14.99 32.30 -0.85
N THR A 303 -14.20 32.38 0.22
CA THR A 303 -12.82 31.86 0.26
C THR A 303 -12.73 30.34 0.08
N TRP A 304 -13.72 29.60 0.59
CA TRP A 304 -13.73 28.13 0.53
C TRP A 304 -13.74 27.62 -0.93
N ALA A 305 -14.49 28.28 -1.82
CA ALA A 305 -14.58 27.93 -3.24
C ALA A 305 -13.24 28.14 -3.96
N TRP A 306 -12.47 29.16 -3.59
CA TRP A 306 -11.13 29.40 -4.13
C TRP A 306 -10.13 28.32 -3.72
N ILE A 307 -10.17 27.90 -2.45
CA ILE A 307 -9.33 26.80 -1.95
C ILE A 307 -9.72 25.49 -2.63
N TRP A 308 -11.01 25.18 -2.75
CA TRP A 308 -11.46 23.97 -3.45
C TRP A 308 -11.06 23.96 -4.92
N ARG A 309 -11.17 25.10 -5.60
CA ARG A 309 -10.70 25.23 -6.98
C ARG A 309 -9.19 25.07 -7.08
N LYS A 310 -8.42 25.58 -6.11
CA LYS A 310 -6.98 25.37 -6.01
C LYS A 310 -6.68 23.87 -5.91
N GLU A 311 -7.24 23.20 -4.90
CA GLU A 311 -7.04 21.78 -4.66
C GLU A 311 -7.45 20.91 -5.85
N LEU A 312 -8.61 21.18 -6.46
CA LEU A 312 -9.09 20.47 -7.65
C LEU A 312 -8.14 20.65 -8.83
N LYS A 313 -7.61 21.87 -9.06
CA LYS A 313 -6.63 22.09 -10.14
C LYS A 313 -5.32 21.37 -9.88
N TYR A 314 -4.82 21.38 -8.63
CA TYR A 314 -3.62 20.62 -8.26
C TYR A 314 -3.84 19.13 -8.49
N PHE A 315 -4.95 18.58 -8.01
CA PHE A 315 -5.31 17.17 -8.18
C PHE A 315 -5.48 16.76 -9.65
N LEU A 316 -6.16 17.57 -10.47
CA LEU A 316 -6.38 17.27 -11.89
C LEU A 316 -5.11 17.41 -12.75
N ARG A 317 -4.14 18.23 -12.30
CA ARG A 317 -2.88 18.46 -13.01
C ARG A 317 -1.78 17.50 -12.58
N ASP A 318 -1.81 17.02 -11.33
CA ASP A 318 -0.81 16.09 -10.83
C ASP A 318 -1.06 14.68 -11.35
N SER A 319 -0.18 14.25 -12.23
CA SER A 319 -0.19 12.92 -12.84
C SER A 319 0.16 11.80 -11.85
N SER A 320 0.96 12.05 -10.82
CA SER A 320 1.26 11.00 -9.85
C SER A 320 -0.01 10.52 -9.15
N GLU A 321 -0.97 11.42 -8.92
CA GLU A 321 -2.23 11.12 -8.24
C GLU A 321 -3.17 10.25 -9.07
N TRP A 322 -3.20 10.45 -10.38
CA TRP A 322 -4.03 9.66 -11.29
C TRP A 322 -3.56 8.20 -11.39
N SER A 323 -2.25 7.95 -11.37
CA SER A 323 -1.71 6.59 -11.32
C SER A 323 -2.13 5.88 -10.03
N GLN A 324 -2.06 6.59 -8.90
CA GLN A 324 -2.49 6.04 -7.62
C GLN A 324 -3.99 5.82 -7.58
N LEU A 325 -4.81 6.73 -8.09
CA LEU A 325 -6.26 6.57 -8.14
C LEU A 325 -6.68 5.36 -8.97
N PHE A 326 -6.02 5.13 -10.12
CA PHE A 326 -6.27 3.93 -10.94
C PHE A 326 -5.91 2.64 -10.20
N MET A 327 -4.74 2.60 -9.55
CA MET A 327 -4.33 1.48 -8.71
C MET A 327 -5.34 1.21 -7.58
N VAL A 328 -5.86 2.27 -6.97
CA VAL A 328 -6.89 2.17 -5.93
C VAL A 328 -8.21 1.67 -6.49
N GLY A 329 -8.60 2.10 -7.68
CA GLY A 329 -9.75 1.54 -8.41
C GLY A 329 -9.62 0.04 -8.63
N ALA A 330 -8.46 -0.43 -9.11
CA ALA A 330 -8.19 -1.85 -9.27
C ALA A 330 -8.25 -2.61 -7.93
N LEU A 331 -7.70 -2.04 -6.86
CA LEU A 331 -7.78 -2.63 -5.51
C LEU A 331 -9.21 -2.76 -5.02
N ILE A 332 -10.07 -1.75 -5.27
CA ILE A 332 -11.49 -1.78 -4.91
C ILE A 332 -12.20 -2.92 -5.65
N VAL A 333 -11.94 -3.10 -6.94
CA VAL A 333 -12.53 -4.18 -7.73
C VAL A 333 -12.13 -5.55 -7.17
N VAL A 334 -10.84 -5.77 -6.91
CA VAL A 334 -10.35 -7.02 -6.32
C VAL A 334 -10.95 -7.25 -4.94
N TYR A 335 -11.01 -6.21 -4.11
CA TYR A 335 -11.61 -6.26 -2.78
C TYR A 335 -13.10 -6.66 -2.84
N LEU A 336 -13.89 -6.05 -3.73
CA LEU A 336 -15.31 -6.39 -3.88
C LEU A 336 -15.51 -7.79 -4.47
N TYR A 337 -14.64 -8.21 -5.39
CA TYR A 337 -14.65 -9.56 -5.94
C TYR A 337 -14.41 -10.62 -4.85
N ASN A 338 -13.53 -10.35 -3.89
CA ASN A 338 -13.28 -11.28 -2.79
C ASN A 338 -14.56 -11.60 -1.99
N PHE A 339 -15.44 -10.64 -1.77
CA PHE A 339 -16.74 -10.87 -1.10
C PHE A 339 -17.69 -11.73 -1.94
N LYS A 340 -17.67 -11.56 -3.26
CA LYS A 340 -18.46 -12.41 -4.16
C LYS A 340 -17.92 -13.84 -4.24
N ALA A 341 -16.61 -14.02 -4.13
CA ALA A 341 -15.95 -15.31 -4.24
C ALA A 341 -15.97 -16.14 -2.94
N LEU A 342 -16.43 -15.57 -1.82
CA LEU A 342 -16.50 -16.23 -0.52
C LEU A 342 -17.58 -17.34 -0.50
N PRO A 343 -17.23 -18.62 -0.29
CA PRO A 343 -18.20 -19.71 -0.26
C PRO A 343 -18.91 -19.75 1.11
N LEU A 344 -19.94 -18.92 1.27
CA LEU A 344 -20.71 -18.85 2.51
C LEU A 344 -21.45 -20.16 2.81
N ASP A 345 -21.91 -20.86 1.77
CA ASP A 345 -22.74 -22.07 1.87
C ASP A 345 -21.98 -23.34 2.30
N ARG A 346 -20.64 -23.33 2.25
CA ARG A 346 -19.81 -24.52 2.52
C ARG A 346 -19.20 -24.54 3.92
N SER A 347 -19.51 -23.55 4.78
CA SER A 347 -18.92 -23.45 6.11
C SER A 347 -19.71 -24.26 7.16
N PRO A 348 -19.05 -24.82 8.20
CA PRO A 348 -19.73 -25.56 9.28
C PRO A 348 -20.63 -24.69 10.17
N MET A 349 -20.61 -23.36 10.00
CA MET A 349 -21.39 -22.41 10.79
C MET A 349 -22.64 -21.94 10.02
N PRO A 350 -23.71 -21.49 10.71
CA PRO A 350 -24.86 -20.90 10.05
C PRO A 350 -24.42 -19.74 9.14
N THR A 351 -24.83 -19.80 7.87
CA THR A 351 -24.48 -18.83 6.81
C THR A 351 -24.69 -17.39 7.27
N ASP A 352 -25.81 -17.13 7.94
CA ASP A 352 -26.19 -15.79 8.40
C ASP A 352 -25.26 -15.26 9.50
N TYR A 353 -24.87 -16.11 10.45
CA TYR A 353 -23.96 -15.71 11.52
C TYR A 353 -22.56 -15.40 10.97
N LEU A 354 -22.08 -16.23 10.03
CA LEU A 354 -20.80 -16.01 9.37
C LEU A 354 -20.82 -14.73 8.54
N ALA A 355 -21.89 -14.46 7.81
CA ALA A 355 -22.06 -13.23 7.04
C ALA A 355 -22.00 -11.98 7.93
N HIS A 356 -22.70 -11.98 9.08
CA HIS A 356 -22.65 -10.87 10.04
C HIS A 356 -21.26 -10.69 10.68
N LEU A 357 -20.54 -11.78 10.97
CA LEU A 357 -19.18 -11.71 11.49
C LEU A 357 -18.20 -11.13 10.46
N ILE A 358 -18.30 -11.58 9.21
CA ILE A 358 -17.51 -11.06 8.09
C ILE A 358 -17.81 -9.57 7.89
N ALA A 359 -19.07 -9.16 7.96
CA ALA A 359 -19.47 -7.76 7.90
C ALA A 359 -18.85 -6.89 8.99
N PHE A 360 -18.72 -7.45 10.20
CA PHE A 360 -18.11 -6.75 11.33
C PHE A 360 -16.61 -6.58 11.11
N ALA A 361 -15.93 -7.66 10.71
CA ALA A 361 -14.51 -7.60 10.33
C ALA A 361 -14.28 -6.63 9.16
N ASN A 362 -15.26 -6.52 8.25
CA ASN A 362 -15.18 -5.66 7.08
C ASN A 362 -15.06 -4.17 7.43
N ILE A 363 -15.66 -3.73 8.54
CA ILE A 363 -15.54 -2.34 9.02
C ILE A 363 -14.06 -1.97 9.23
N GLY A 364 -13.29 -2.90 9.79
CA GLY A 364 -11.85 -2.75 9.97
C GLY A 364 -11.08 -2.68 8.65
N LEU A 365 -11.44 -3.52 7.67
CA LEU A 365 -10.82 -3.50 6.34
C LEU A 365 -11.10 -2.20 5.59
N VAL A 366 -12.34 -1.71 5.60
CA VAL A 366 -12.71 -0.42 5.00
C VAL A 366 -11.98 0.73 5.70
N GLY A 367 -11.92 0.71 7.04
CA GLY A 367 -11.15 1.67 7.81
C GLY A 367 -9.67 1.69 7.43
N PHE A 368 -9.05 0.52 7.31
CA PHE A 368 -7.65 0.39 6.91
C PHE A 368 -7.41 0.90 5.48
N MET A 369 -8.30 0.57 4.53
CA MET A 369 -8.24 1.10 3.17
C MET A 369 -8.32 2.64 3.18
N ALA A 370 -9.27 3.20 3.94
CA ALA A 370 -9.39 4.66 4.09
C ALA A 370 -8.12 5.28 4.72
N ALA A 371 -7.50 4.65 5.71
CA ALA A 371 -6.25 5.13 6.32
C ALA A 371 -5.08 5.09 5.32
N SER A 372 -4.94 4.01 4.56
CA SER A 372 -3.92 3.88 3.53
C SER A 372 -4.05 4.94 2.43
N LEU A 373 -5.27 5.21 1.99
CA LEU A 373 -5.55 6.26 1.00
C LEU A 373 -5.36 7.67 1.58
N ALA A 374 -5.75 7.89 2.83
CA ALA A 374 -5.55 9.17 3.50
C ALA A 374 -4.05 9.47 3.69
N ALA A 375 -3.22 8.45 3.93
CA ALA A 375 -1.76 8.59 3.95
C ALA A 375 -1.19 9.06 2.59
N ARG A 376 -1.86 8.72 1.48
CA ARG A 376 -1.42 9.03 0.12
C ARG A 376 -1.90 10.40 -0.36
N PHE A 377 -3.18 10.70 -0.18
CA PHE A 377 -3.79 11.91 -0.74
C PHE A 377 -3.87 13.07 0.26
N VAL A 378 -4.22 12.77 1.52
CA VAL A 378 -4.56 13.79 2.52
C VAL A 378 -3.34 14.22 3.32
N TYR A 379 -2.53 13.26 3.78
CA TYR A 379 -1.33 13.52 4.58
C TYR A 379 -0.31 14.44 3.89
N PRO A 380 0.16 14.18 2.64
CA PRO A 380 1.15 15.04 2.00
C PRO A 380 0.54 16.33 1.43
N SER A 381 -0.77 16.53 1.54
CA SER A 381 -1.47 17.63 0.88
C SER A 381 -0.91 18.99 1.29
N LEU A 382 -0.55 19.19 2.57
CA LEU A 382 0.04 20.46 3.03
C LEU A 382 1.49 20.61 2.60
N SER A 383 2.32 19.58 2.76
CA SER A 383 3.72 19.58 2.31
C SER A 383 3.83 19.86 0.81
N SER A 384 2.85 19.41 0.02
CA SER A 384 2.78 19.64 -1.42
C SER A 384 2.58 21.11 -1.82
N GLU A 385 2.20 21.98 -0.89
CA GLU A 385 2.08 23.41 -1.16
C GLU A 385 3.43 24.13 -1.24
N ARG A 386 4.51 23.49 -0.75
CA ARG A 386 5.89 23.99 -0.80
C ARG A 386 5.99 25.47 -0.40
N GLY A 387 6.72 26.28 -1.16
CA GLY A 387 6.88 27.71 -0.92
C GLY A 387 5.60 28.54 -1.11
N ALA A 388 4.56 28.03 -1.80
CA ALA A 388 3.29 28.74 -1.94
C ALA A 388 2.54 28.86 -0.61
N PHE A 389 2.88 28.02 0.38
CA PHE A 389 2.35 28.14 1.74
C PHE A 389 2.66 29.50 2.37
N TYR A 390 3.82 30.10 2.10
CA TYR A 390 4.17 31.43 2.63
C TYR A 390 3.22 32.53 2.14
N LEU A 391 2.74 32.43 0.89
CA LEU A 391 1.74 33.34 0.35
C LEU A 391 0.40 33.19 1.09
N ILE A 392 0.00 31.96 1.39
CA ILE A 392 -1.22 31.66 2.17
C ILE A 392 -1.07 32.14 3.62
N GLY A 393 0.12 31.99 4.20
CA GLY A 393 0.44 32.49 5.54
C GLY A 393 0.37 34.01 5.65
N SER A 394 0.67 34.73 4.57
CA SER A 394 0.55 36.20 4.50
C SER A 394 -0.87 36.71 4.20
N ALA A 395 -1.78 35.82 3.76
CA ALA A 395 -3.16 36.20 3.46
C ALA A 395 -3.96 36.44 4.75
N PRO A 396 -5.01 37.28 4.73
CA PRO A 396 -5.90 37.52 5.87
C PRO A 396 -6.86 36.33 6.11
N LEU A 397 -6.30 35.12 6.19
CA LEU A 397 -7.01 33.86 6.37
C LEU A 397 -6.45 33.12 7.59
N PRO A 398 -7.25 32.90 8.64
CA PRO A 398 -6.77 32.16 9.79
C PRO A 398 -6.46 30.70 9.40
N LEU A 399 -5.31 30.20 9.83
CA LEU A 399 -4.84 28.83 9.56
C LEU A 399 -5.88 27.75 9.95
N SER A 400 -6.69 28.00 10.97
CA SER A 400 -7.78 27.11 11.38
C SER A 400 -8.85 26.96 10.31
N ARG A 401 -9.27 28.06 9.66
CA ARG A 401 -10.23 28.01 8.54
C ARG A 401 -9.60 27.37 7.31
N PHE A 402 -8.32 27.64 7.05
CA PHE A 402 -7.60 27.02 5.94
C PHE A 402 -7.58 25.49 6.06
N ILE A 403 -7.18 24.97 7.22
CA ILE A 403 -7.19 23.53 7.52
C ILE A 403 -8.61 22.96 7.45
N LEU A 404 -9.61 23.67 7.97
CA LEU A 404 -11.01 23.25 7.91
C LEU A 404 -11.51 23.13 6.46
N TYR A 405 -11.23 24.11 5.60
CA TYR A 405 -11.63 24.07 4.19
C TYR A 405 -10.97 22.93 3.43
N LYS A 406 -9.73 22.59 3.81
CA LYS A 406 -9.01 21.45 3.26
C LYS A 406 -9.57 20.12 3.74
N TYR A 407 -9.91 20.00 5.02
CA TYR A 407 -10.64 18.85 5.56
C TYR A 407 -11.98 18.65 4.84
N LEU A 408 -12.75 19.73 4.65
CA LEU A 408 -14.03 19.71 3.94
C LEU A 408 -13.88 19.36 2.45
N PHE A 409 -12.73 19.62 1.82
CA PHE A 409 -12.46 19.20 0.44
C PHE A 409 -12.24 17.69 0.33
N TYR A 410 -11.49 17.10 1.27
CA TYR A 410 -11.17 15.67 1.26
C TYR A 410 -12.27 14.79 1.84
N LEU A 411 -13.16 15.31 2.68
CA LEU A 411 -14.21 14.52 3.32
C LEU A 411 -15.21 13.91 2.30
N PRO A 412 -15.80 14.65 1.33
CA PRO A 412 -16.74 14.10 0.36
C PRO A 412 -16.23 12.89 -0.45
N PRO A 413 -15.03 12.92 -1.09
CA PRO A 413 -14.56 11.77 -1.86
C PRO A 413 -14.32 10.54 -0.98
N PHE A 414 -13.82 10.72 0.24
CA PHE A 414 -13.62 9.60 1.18
C PHE A 414 -14.94 9.04 1.71
N THR A 415 -15.95 9.90 1.93
CA THR A 415 -17.30 9.41 2.30
C THR A 415 -17.95 8.62 1.19
N LEU A 416 -17.88 9.10 -0.06
CA LEU A 416 -18.44 8.41 -1.20
C LEU A 416 -17.78 7.04 -1.38
N LEU A 417 -16.44 7.00 -1.28
CA LEU A 417 -15.69 5.75 -1.36
C LEU A 417 -16.10 4.76 -0.26
N THR A 418 -16.18 5.22 0.99
CA THR A 418 -16.56 4.38 2.13
C THR A 418 -17.98 3.84 1.98
N LEU A 419 -18.92 4.70 1.59
CA LEU A 419 -20.30 4.31 1.33
C LEU A 419 -20.38 3.27 0.22
N LEU A 420 -19.68 3.47 -0.89
CA LEU A 420 -19.64 2.51 -2.00
C LEU A 420 -19.11 1.16 -1.50
N LEU A 421 -17.98 1.13 -0.80
CA LEU A 421 -17.38 -0.10 -0.31
C LEU A 421 -18.32 -0.84 0.65
N VAL A 422 -18.90 -0.17 1.63
CA VAL A 422 -19.77 -0.78 2.64
C VAL A 422 -21.12 -1.21 2.06
N LEU A 423 -21.76 -0.37 1.24
CA LEU A 423 -23.06 -0.71 0.65
C LEU A 423 -22.95 -1.88 -0.31
N VAL A 424 -21.94 -1.89 -1.18
CA VAL A 424 -21.74 -2.97 -2.15
C VAL A 424 -21.32 -4.26 -1.43
N SER A 425 -20.40 -4.20 -0.47
CA SER A 425 -20.01 -5.40 0.29
C SER A 425 -21.16 -5.95 1.13
N ASN A 426 -21.96 -5.11 1.78
CA ASN A 426 -23.14 -5.57 2.53
C ASN A 426 -24.20 -6.18 1.63
N HIS A 427 -24.38 -5.64 0.42
CA HIS A 427 -25.29 -6.20 -0.57
C HIS A 427 -24.81 -7.55 -1.11
N LEU A 428 -23.51 -7.68 -1.39
CA LEU A 428 -22.89 -8.94 -1.83
C LEU A 428 -22.97 -10.04 -0.76
N LEU A 429 -23.03 -9.67 0.53
CA LEU A 429 -23.17 -10.58 1.66
C LEU A 429 -24.64 -10.83 2.09
N ASP A 430 -25.63 -10.29 1.37
CA ASP A 430 -27.08 -10.30 1.69
C ASP A 430 -27.41 -10.00 3.17
N ILE A 431 -26.72 -9.01 3.75
CA ILE A 431 -26.89 -8.67 5.16
C ILE A 431 -28.19 -7.89 5.36
N LYS A 432 -29.10 -8.45 6.16
CA LYS A 432 -30.36 -7.81 6.57
C LYS A 432 -30.34 -7.44 8.05
N GLY A 433 -31.02 -6.36 8.41
CA GLY A 433 -31.23 -5.97 9.83
C GLY A 433 -30.22 -4.95 10.39
N PRO A 434 -29.99 -4.93 11.72
CA PRO A 434 -29.27 -3.84 12.39
C PRO A 434 -27.81 -3.71 11.99
N MET A 435 -27.19 -4.81 11.56
CA MET A 435 -25.77 -4.84 11.19
C MET A 435 -25.44 -3.95 9.99
N GLN A 436 -26.37 -3.76 9.07
CA GLN A 436 -26.19 -2.88 7.91
C GLN A 436 -26.00 -1.41 8.34
N TRP A 437 -26.80 -0.95 9.32
CA TRP A 437 -26.71 0.41 9.85
C TRP A 437 -25.47 0.61 10.71
N ILE A 438 -25.14 -0.38 11.55
CA ILE A 438 -23.94 -0.34 12.40
C ILE A 438 -22.68 -0.26 11.55
N SER A 439 -22.56 -1.13 10.53
CA SER A 439 -21.40 -1.13 9.63
C SER A 439 -21.27 0.18 8.86
N LEU A 440 -22.37 0.76 8.40
CA LEU A 440 -22.39 2.04 7.68
C LEU A 440 -21.96 3.20 8.58
N LEU A 441 -22.61 3.37 9.75
CA LEU A 441 -22.33 4.48 10.65
C LEU A 441 -20.91 4.40 11.24
N LEU A 442 -20.48 3.20 11.66
CA LEU A 442 -19.16 3.02 12.23
C LEU A 442 -18.07 3.26 11.20
N SER A 443 -18.22 2.76 9.98
CA SER A 443 -17.24 3.00 8.90
C SER A 443 -17.14 4.47 8.54
N LEU A 444 -18.26 5.20 8.48
CA LEU A 444 -18.25 6.65 8.26
C LEU A 444 -17.54 7.41 9.38
N LEU A 445 -17.81 7.07 10.64
CA LEU A 445 -17.15 7.69 11.78
C LEU A 445 -15.64 7.46 11.75
N LEU A 446 -15.21 6.22 11.49
CA LEU A 446 -13.81 5.86 11.39
C LEU A 446 -13.13 6.63 10.25
N THR A 447 -13.79 6.75 9.09
CA THR A 447 -13.20 7.44 7.93
C THR A 447 -13.09 8.95 8.12
N TRP A 448 -14.12 9.62 8.67
CA TRP A 448 -14.05 11.04 9.00
C TRP A 448 -12.89 11.36 9.95
N THR A 449 -12.77 10.56 11.01
CA THR A 449 -11.71 10.72 12.00
C THR A 449 -10.34 10.45 11.39
N THR A 450 -10.23 9.43 10.54
CA THR A 450 -8.99 9.09 9.84
C THR A 450 -8.55 10.19 8.89
N VAL A 451 -9.46 10.85 8.17
CA VAL A 451 -9.16 12.01 7.31
C VAL A 451 -8.68 13.20 8.15
N ALA A 452 -9.30 13.46 9.30
CA ALA A 452 -8.87 14.51 10.22
C ALA A 452 -7.47 14.22 10.80
N MET A 453 -7.22 12.98 11.20
CA MET A 453 -5.91 12.52 11.66
C MET A 453 -4.84 12.65 10.57
N ALA A 454 -5.14 12.25 9.34
CA ALA A 454 -4.21 12.33 8.22
C ALA A 454 -3.78 13.78 7.96
N LEU A 455 -4.75 14.69 7.95
CA LEU A 455 -4.48 16.11 7.75
C LEU A 455 -3.72 16.72 8.93
N GLY A 456 -4.08 16.37 10.16
CA GLY A 456 -3.43 16.86 11.38
C GLY A 456 -2.01 16.34 11.61
N PHE A 457 -1.72 15.09 11.23
CA PHE A 457 -0.36 14.57 11.20
C PHE A 457 0.44 15.15 10.02
N GLY A 458 -0.20 15.35 8.87
CA GLY A 458 0.41 15.98 7.69
C GLY A 458 0.81 17.43 7.94
N THR A 459 0.02 18.17 8.73
CA THR A 459 0.34 19.54 9.16
C THR A 459 1.42 19.57 10.25
N TYR A 460 1.40 18.65 11.21
CA TYR A 460 2.40 18.58 12.28
C TYR A 460 3.80 18.20 11.78
N PHE A 461 3.89 17.32 10.78
CA PHE A 461 5.14 16.87 10.16
C PHE A 461 5.38 17.49 8.78
N ALA A 462 4.82 18.68 8.53
CA ALA A 462 4.93 19.33 7.23
C ALA A 462 6.40 19.63 6.87
N ASP A 463 6.84 19.12 5.72
CA ASP A 463 8.15 19.42 5.13
C ASP A 463 7.94 20.11 3.79
N PHE A 464 7.93 21.45 3.80
CA PHE A 464 7.74 22.28 2.61
C PHE A 464 8.94 22.22 1.63
N LYS A 465 10.05 21.59 2.03
CA LYS A 465 11.22 21.37 1.18
C LYS A 465 11.16 20.05 0.41
N SER A 466 10.15 19.21 0.69
CA SER A 466 10.00 17.93 0.01
C SER A 466 9.55 18.10 -1.45
N GLU A 467 10.31 17.50 -2.38
CA GLU A 467 10.04 17.62 -3.82
C GLU A 467 8.85 16.75 -4.25
N ASN A 468 8.78 15.48 -3.85
CA ASN A 468 7.68 14.58 -4.23
C ASN A 468 6.75 14.27 -3.06
N ARG A 469 5.45 14.11 -3.31
CA ARG A 469 4.48 13.65 -2.30
C ARG A 469 4.83 12.28 -1.73
N ALA A 470 5.43 11.39 -2.54
CA ALA A 470 6.00 10.13 -2.08
C ALA A 470 7.22 10.34 -1.16
N ALA A 471 8.05 11.37 -1.42
CA ALA A 471 9.18 11.73 -0.56
C ALA A 471 8.75 12.50 0.71
N ALA A 472 7.53 13.05 0.72
CA ALA A 472 6.87 13.63 1.89
C ALA A 472 6.28 12.56 2.83
N MET A 473 6.18 11.29 2.40
CA MET A 473 5.90 10.14 3.26
C MET A 473 7.14 9.78 4.09
N GLY A 474 7.57 10.71 4.93
CA GLY A 474 8.62 10.48 5.91
C GLY A 474 8.15 9.66 7.11
N PRO A 475 8.93 9.64 8.20
CA PRO A 475 8.54 8.95 9.44
C PRO A 475 7.19 9.39 10.02
N GLY A 476 6.74 10.62 9.73
CA GLY A 476 5.44 11.12 10.16
C GLY A 476 4.24 10.39 9.52
N ALA A 477 4.36 9.91 8.28
CA ALA A 477 3.30 9.14 7.61
C ALA A 477 3.14 7.76 8.24
N ILE A 478 4.26 7.15 8.64
CA ILE A 478 4.30 5.87 9.36
C ILE A 478 3.60 6.01 10.72
N LEU A 479 3.94 7.08 11.47
CA LEU A 479 3.28 7.39 12.75
C LEU A 479 1.78 7.65 12.60
N PHE A 480 1.38 8.36 11.54
CA PHE A 480 -0.04 8.54 11.21
C PHE A 480 -0.74 7.19 11.00
N LEU A 481 -0.17 6.33 10.14
CA LEU A 481 -0.78 5.05 9.79
C LEU A 481 -0.98 4.18 11.04
N PHE A 482 0.05 4.08 11.90
CA PHE A 482 -0.06 3.32 13.14
C PHE A 482 -1.09 3.90 14.12
N CYS A 483 -1.10 5.23 14.30
CA CYS A 483 -2.11 5.86 15.15
C CYS A 483 -3.53 5.63 14.62
N ALA A 484 -3.72 5.72 13.30
CA ALA A 484 -5.02 5.48 12.66
C ALA A 484 -5.49 4.03 12.86
N ILE A 485 -4.60 3.05 12.62
CA ILE A 485 -4.90 1.62 12.83
C ILE A 485 -5.19 1.34 14.30
N LEU A 486 -4.39 1.88 15.23
CA LEU A 486 -4.61 1.69 16.67
C LEU A 486 -5.97 2.27 17.10
N TYR A 487 -6.32 3.47 16.61
CA TYR A 487 -7.62 4.09 16.85
C TYR A 487 -8.76 3.20 16.31
N GLN A 488 -8.66 2.74 15.07
CA GLN A 488 -9.66 1.86 14.45
C GLN A 488 -9.83 0.56 15.23
N LEU A 489 -8.73 -0.12 15.57
CA LEU A 489 -8.75 -1.35 16.36
C LEU A 489 -9.32 -1.12 17.75
N SER A 490 -9.02 0.01 18.40
CA SER A 490 -9.55 0.33 19.73
C SER A 490 -11.06 0.49 19.70
N ILE A 491 -11.59 1.28 18.73
CA ILE A 491 -13.03 1.49 18.58
C ILE A 491 -13.73 0.17 18.23
N ILE A 492 -13.20 -0.59 17.26
CA ILE A 492 -13.79 -1.87 16.84
C ILE A 492 -13.77 -2.87 18.01
N SER A 493 -12.66 -3.00 18.74
CA SER A 493 -12.52 -3.95 19.85
C SER A 493 -13.51 -3.65 20.98
N LEU A 494 -13.68 -2.37 21.33
CA LEU A 494 -14.69 -1.95 22.31
C LEU A 494 -16.13 -2.23 21.81
N GLY A 495 -16.33 -2.23 20.49
CA GLY A 495 -17.62 -2.52 19.85
C GLY A 495 -17.98 -4.00 19.74
N ILE A 496 -17.03 -4.93 19.94
CA ILE A 496 -17.27 -6.38 19.76
C ILE A 496 -18.42 -6.86 20.64
N LEU A 497 -18.37 -6.60 21.94
CA LEU A 497 -19.35 -7.09 22.91
C LEU A 497 -20.77 -6.53 22.67
N PRO A 498 -20.99 -5.20 22.53
CA PRO A 498 -22.33 -4.67 22.31
C PRO A 498 -22.93 -5.12 20.97
N ILE A 499 -22.12 -5.15 19.90
CA ILE A 499 -22.59 -5.55 18.57
C ILE A 499 -22.90 -7.04 18.54
N TYR A 500 -22.06 -7.88 19.16
CA TYR A 500 -22.29 -9.32 19.26
C TYR A 500 -23.60 -9.64 19.99
N ARG A 501 -23.88 -8.98 21.12
CA ARG A 501 -25.12 -9.19 21.88
C ARG A 501 -26.36 -8.84 21.05
N LEU A 502 -26.35 -7.67 20.41
CA LEU A 502 -27.45 -7.20 19.59
C LEU A 502 -27.70 -8.12 18.38
N VAL A 503 -26.65 -8.48 17.64
CA VAL A 503 -26.74 -9.34 16.45
C VAL A 503 -27.22 -10.74 16.84
N ARG A 504 -26.73 -11.29 17.96
CA ARG A 504 -27.19 -12.59 18.48
C ARG A 504 -28.66 -12.54 18.91
N GLY A 505 -29.11 -11.45 19.54
CA GLY A 505 -30.51 -11.23 19.91
C GLY A 505 -31.41 -11.18 18.68
N TRP A 506 -30.99 -10.43 17.66
CA TRP A 506 -31.69 -10.30 16.38
C TRP A 506 -31.81 -11.64 15.65
N LEU A 507 -30.71 -12.39 15.49
CA LEU A 507 -30.70 -13.69 14.82
C LEU A 507 -31.61 -14.73 15.50
N LYS A 508 -31.75 -14.68 16.83
CA LYS A 508 -32.52 -15.69 17.58
C LYS A 508 -34.01 -15.36 17.71
N HIS A 509 -34.37 -14.09 17.87
CA HIS A 509 -35.74 -13.70 18.25
C HIS A 509 -36.34 -12.63 17.33
N SER A 510 -35.58 -12.08 16.37
CA SER A 510 -35.97 -10.91 15.54
C SER A 510 -36.43 -9.68 16.36
N ILE A 511 -36.09 -9.64 17.65
CA ILE A 511 -36.42 -8.57 18.59
C ILE A 511 -35.12 -7.90 19.00
N MET A 512 -35.11 -6.57 19.03
CA MET A 512 -33.99 -5.80 19.59
C MET A 512 -34.27 -5.54 21.08
N PRO A 513 -33.55 -6.19 22.01
CA PRO A 513 -33.75 -5.94 23.43
C PRO A 513 -33.41 -4.48 23.75
N PRO A 514 -34.26 -3.74 24.48
CA PRO A 514 -34.03 -2.32 24.77
C PRO A 514 -32.74 -2.11 25.57
N ALA A 515 -32.37 -3.07 26.43
CA ALA A 515 -31.13 -3.03 27.19
C ALA A 515 -29.88 -3.10 26.29
N ASP A 516 -29.86 -3.97 25.28
CA ASP A 516 -28.73 -4.09 24.34
C ASP A 516 -28.63 -2.86 23.43
N LEU A 517 -29.77 -2.28 23.06
CA LEU A 517 -29.82 -1.05 22.27
C LEU A 517 -29.30 0.16 23.06
N LEU A 518 -29.56 0.23 24.37
CA LEU A 518 -29.00 1.25 25.27
C LEU A 518 -27.47 1.11 25.41
N ILE A 519 -26.96 -0.12 25.55
CA ILE A 519 -25.51 -0.35 25.63
C ILE A 519 -24.83 0.04 24.30
N LEU A 520 -25.44 -0.32 23.16
CA LEU A 520 -24.95 0.05 21.84
C LEU A 520 -24.95 1.57 21.63
N SER A 521 -26.02 2.26 22.03
CA SER A 521 -26.12 3.71 21.85
C SER A 521 -25.12 4.45 22.74
N LEU A 522 -24.91 3.99 23.99
CA LEU A 522 -23.89 4.54 24.89
C LEU A 522 -22.48 4.35 24.33
N TRP A 523 -22.18 3.15 23.80
CA TRP A 523 -20.92 2.90 23.11
C TRP A 523 -20.76 3.77 21.85
N ALA A 524 -21.81 3.91 21.03
CA ALA A 524 -21.77 4.71 19.81
C ALA A 524 -21.55 6.20 20.12
N VAL A 525 -22.22 6.75 21.13
CA VAL A 525 -22.01 8.13 21.61
C VAL A 525 -20.58 8.29 22.13
N GLY A 526 -20.09 7.32 22.94
CA GLY A 526 -18.70 7.31 23.40
C GLY A 526 -17.70 7.30 22.24
N ALA A 527 -17.93 6.48 21.22
CA ALA A 527 -17.10 6.42 20.02
C ALA A 527 -17.09 7.76 19.28
N VAL A 528 -18.24 8.42 19.11
CA VAL A 528 -18.34 9.75 18.47
C VAL A 528 -17.58 10.80 19.26
N ILE A 529 -17.74 10.83 20.59
CA ILE A 529 -17.05 11.80 21.47
C ILE A 529 -15.53 11.60 21.38
N VAL A 530 -15.05 10.36 21.54
CA VAL A 530 -13.61 10.04 21.45
C VAL A 530 -13.05 10.44 20.07
N SER A 531 -13.78 10.11 19.00
CA SER A 531 -13.41 10.44 17.63
C SER A 531 -13.30 11.94 17.40
N PHE A 532 -14.30 12.70 17.88
CA PHE A 532 -14.32 14.15 17.77
C PHE A 532 -13.21 14.81 18.59
N LEU A 533 -13.02 14.39 19.85
CA LEU A 533 -11.95 14.90 20.72
C LEU A 533 -10.57 14.63 20.12
N LEU A 534 -10.35 13.43 19.60
CA LEU A 534 -9.09 13.04 18.98
C LEU A 534 -8.81 13.88 17.73
N ALA A 535 -9.79 14.03 16.83
CA ALA A 535 -9.68 14.91 15.67
C ALA A 535 -9.40 16.37 16.07
N PHE A 536 -10.11 16.88 17.07
CA PHE A 536 -9.96 18.26 17.55
C PHE A 536 -8.58 18.52 18.18
N ILE A 537 -8.10 17.62 19.05
CA ILE A 537 -6.81 17.74 19.74
C ILE A 537 -5.66 17.72 18.73
N ILE A 538 -5.68 16.78 17.77
CA ILE A 538 -4.63 16.66 16.75
C ILE A 538 -4.62 17.90 15.87
N CYS A 539 -5.78 18.33 15.35
CA CYS A 539 -5.87 19.52 14.53
C CYS A 539 -5.38 20.77 15.29
N ARG A 540 -5.80 20.96 16.55
CA ARG A 540 -5.37 22.11 17.37
C ARG A 540 -3.87 22.13 17.64
N ARG A 541 -3.27 20.98 18.01
CA ARG A 541 -1.82 20.86 18.22
C ARG A 541 -1.04 21.12 16.94
N SER A 542 -1.57 20.64 15.81
CA SER A 542 -0.93 20.83 14.52
C SER A 542 -0.93 22.29 14.06
N ILE A 543 -2.03 23.02 14.27
CA ILE A 543 -2.12 24.47 14.00
C ILE A 543 -1.13 25.25 14.87
N ALA A 544 -1.00 24.88 16.14
CA ALA A 544 -0.04 25.52 17.05
C ALA A 544 1.42 25.31 16.60
N THR A 545 1.71 24.20 15.92
CA THR A 545 3.05 23.90 15.39
C THR A 545 3.35 24.72 14.15
N LEU A 546 2.37 24.93 13.26
CA LEU A 546 2.51 25.77 12.05
C LEU A 546 2.66 27.27 12.33
N ARG A 547 2.29 27.74 13.53
CA ARG A 547 2.47 29.13 13.96
C ARG A 547 3.87 29.42 14.50
N LYS A 548 4.62 28.38 14.87
CA LYS A 548 6.01 28.49 15.31
C LYS A 548 6.91 28.39 14.10
#